data_AF-A0A553GNU5-F1
#
_entry.id   AF-A0A553GNU5-F1
#
_cell.length_a   1.000
_cell.length_b   1.000
_cell.length_c   1.000
_cell.angle_alpha   90.00
_cell.angle_beta   90.00
_cell.angle_gamma   90.00
#
_symmetry.space_group_name_H-M   'P 1'
#
loop_
_entity.id
_entity.type
_entity.pdbx_description
1 polymer ?
#
loop_
_entity_poly.entity_id
_entity_poly.type
_entity_poly.pdbx_seq_one_letter_code
_entity_poly.pdbx_strand_id
1 'polypeptide(L)'
;MGRSRNNAERRIIQFKIYLTKSEKRKIVEHVKLEKFNSFSDYARERLLKQRLSKHITVNNNYIRTFKTMDYNLTKIGTNLNQVAHKLNAYNTYMLTEEDQQTFKECFELLKRCYEVLGQHLRKIK
;
A
#
# COMPACT_ATOMS: atom_id res chain seq x y z
N MET A 1 -1.31 -17.54 -45.53
CA MET A 1 -1.78 -17.93 -44.19
C MET A 1 -2.29 -16.68 -43.46
N GLY A 2 -3.59 -16.36 -43.61
CA GLY A 2 -4.21 -15.21 -42.95
C GLY A 2 -4.62 -15.56 -41.52
N ARG A 3 -4.07 -14.84 -40.53
CA ARG A 3 -4.44 -15.02 -39.12
C ARG A 3 -5.88 -14.57 -38.89
N SER A 4 -6.70 -15.51 -38.46
CA SER A 4 -8.08 -15.33 -38.01
C SER A 4 -8.15 -14.19 -36.96
N ARG A 5 -8.92 -13.14 -37.26
CA ARG A 5 -9.30 -12.14 -36.27
C ARG A 5 -10.34 -12.78 -35.35
N ASN A 6 -9.92 -13.05 -34.12
CA ASN A 6 -10.77 -13.50 -33.02
C ASN A 6 -12.10 -12.74 -33.03
N ASN A 7 -13.20 -13.49 -33.15
CA ASN A 7 -14.56 -13.02 -33.21
C ASN A 7 -15.02 -12.62 -31.79
N ALA A 8 -14.43 -11.58 -31.23
CA ALA A 8 -14.93 -10.96 -30.01
C ALA A 8 -16.26 -10.28 -30.34
N GLU A 9 -17.32 -10.71 -29.68
CA GLU A 9 -18.68 -10.20 -29.88
C GLU A 9 -18.69 -8.66 -29.80
N ARG A 10 -19.14 -8.01 -30.87
CA ARG A 10 -19.16 -6.55 -30.93
C ARG A 10 -20.24 -6.03 -29.98
N ARG A 11 -19.87 -5.10 -29.10
CA ARG A 11 -20.78 -4.48 -28.14
C ARG A 11 -21.68 -3.48 -28.87
N ILE A 12 -22.90 -3.91 -29.21
CA ILE A 12 -23.88 -3.12 -29.98
C ILE A 12 -25.01 -2.51 -29.12
N ILE A 13 -25.21 -3.01 -27.90
CA ILE A 13 -26.28 -2.55 -27.00
C ILE A 13 -25.83 -1.31 -26.23
N GLN A 14 -26.69 -0.28 -26.19
CA GLN A 14 -26.44 0.97 -25.47
C GLN A 14 -27.26 1.05 -24.18
N PHE A 15 -26.63 1.59 -23.13
CA PHE A 15 -27.26 1.91 -21.85
C PHE A 15 -27.18 3.41 -21.61
N LYS A 16 -28.32 4.07 -21.40
CA LYS A 16 -28.40 5.52 -21.18
C LYS A 16 -28.72 5.81 -19.72
N ILE A 17 -27.98 6.76 -19.14
CA ILE A 17 -28.22 7.29 -17.80
C ILE A 17 -28.40 8.80 -17.88
N TYR A 18 -29.35 9.31 -17.10
CA TYR A 18 -29.53 10.75 -16.92
C TYR A 18 -28.70 11.20 -15.72
N LEU A 19 -27.93 12.26 -15.90
CA LEU A 19 -27.03 12.80 -14.89
C LEU A 19 -27.24 14.30 -14.78
N THR A 20 -27.14 14.81 -13.56
CA THR A 20 -26.98 16.23 -13.31
C THR A 20 -25.58 16.70 -13.79
N LYS A 21 -25.41 18.02 -13.97
CA LYS A 21 -24.13 18.60 -14.38
C LYS A 21 -23.00 18.30 -13.37
N SER A 22 -23.33 18.26 -12.08
CA SER A 22 -22.37 17.97 -11.00
C SER A 22 -21.95 16.50 -11.01
N GLU A 23 -22.89 15.56 -11.17
CA GLU A 23 -22.58 14.13 -11.27
C GLU A 23 -21.71 13.81 -12.48
N LYS A 24 -22.00 14.43 -13.64
CA LYS A 24 -21.16 14.28 -14.83
C LYS A 24 -19.71 14.71 -14.57
N ARG A 25 -19.49 15.83 -13.88
CA ARG A 25 -18.14 16.32 -13.55
C ARG A 25 -17.40 15.32 -12.65
N LYS A 26 -18.04 14.86 -11.58
CA LYS A 26 -17.46 13.88 -10.64
C LYS A 26 -17.04 12.59 -11.37
N ILE A 27 -17.89 12.07 -12.25
CA ILE A 27 -17.59 10.87 -13.03
C ILE A 27 -16.36 11.09 -13.91
N VAL A 28 -16.26 12.21 -14.60
CA VAL A 28 -15.10 12.52 -15.46
C VAL A 28 -13.82 12.65 -14.64
N GLU A 29 -13.88 13.26 -13.47
CA GLU A 29 -12.74 13.33 -12.55
C GLU A 29 -12.30 11.93 -12.09
N HIS A 30 -13.23 11.06 -11.70
CA HIS A 30 -12.91 9.68 -11.31
C HIS A 30 -12.29 8.87 -12.45
N VAL A 31 -12.80 9.00 -13.68
CA VAL A 31 -12.22 8.34 -14.86
C VAL A 31 -10.76 8.75 -15.06
N LYS A 32 -10.44 10.04 -14.90
CA LYS A 32 -9.07 10.56 -15.01
C LYS A 32 -8.18 10.09 -13.88
N LEU A 33 -8.66 10.17 -12.64
CA LEU A 33 -7.91 9.79 -11.44
C LEU A 33 -7.53 8.30 -11.46
N GLU A 34 -8.46 7.44 -11.87
CA GLU A 34 -8.25 5.99 -11.93
C GLU A 34 -7.60 5.53 -13.26
N LYS A 35 -7.19 6.47 -14.13
CA LYS A 35 -6.45 6.23 -15.39
C LYS A 35 -7.17 5.31 -16.38
N PHE A 36 -8.49 5.42 -16.49
CA PHE A 36 -9.24 4.70 -17.52
C PHE A 36 -9.18 5.43 -18.86
N ASN A 37 -9.06 4.66 -19.95
CA ASN A 37 -9.01 5.19 -21.32
C ASN A 37 -10.35 5.81 -21.77
N SER A 38 -11.46 5.32 -21.24
CA SER A 38 -12.79 5.82 -21.57
C SER A 38 -13.77 5.65 -20.41
N PHE A 39 -14.84 6.45 -20.40
CA PHE A 39 -15.96 6.26 -19.48
C PHE A 39 -16.61 4.88 -19.65
N SER A 40 -16.65 4.35 -20.87
CA SER A 40 -17.22 3.02 -21.13
C SER A 40 -16.40 1.91 -20.46
N ASP A 41 -15.08 2.04 -20.41
CA ASP A 41 -14.23 1.07 -19.70
C ASP A 41 -14.39 1.22 -18.19
N TYR A 42 -14.36 2.45 -17.69
CA TYR A 42 -14.66 2.75 -16.28
C TYR A 42 -16.01 2.20 -15.82
N ALA A 43 -17.07 2.43 -16.60
CA ALA A 43 -18.42 1.98 -16.27
C ALA A 43 -18.53 0.45 -16.29
N ARG A 44 -17.92 -0.24 -17.26
CA ARG A 44 -17.92 -1.72 -17.28
C ARG A 44 -17.17 -2.29 -16.08
N GLU A 45 -16.01 -1.73 -15.75
CA GLU A 45 -15.23 -2.15 -14.58
C GLU A 45 -16.01 -1.92 -13.27
N ARG A 46 -16.76 -0.83 -13.17
CA ARG A 46 -17.55 -0.50 -11.97
C ARG A 46 -18.89 -1.23 -11.87
N LEU A 47 -19.57 -1.50 -13.00
CA LEU A 47 -20.93 -2.06 -13.02
C LEU A 47 -20.96 -3.57 -13.24
N LEU A 48 -19.98 -4.15 -13.96
CA LEU A 48 -20.00 -5.56 -14.34
C LEU A 48 -19.06 -6.42 -13.50
N LYS A 49 -17.89 -5.91 -13.10
CA LYS A 49 -17.03 -6.66 -12.19
C LYS A 49 -17.62 -6.55 -10.79
N GLN A 50 -18.13 -7.68 -10.27
CA GLN A 50 -18.47 -7.82 -8.85
C GLN A 50 -17.31 -7.27 -8.03
N ARG A 51 -17.57 -6.18 -7.31
CA ARG A 51 -16.57 -5.46 -6.54
C ARG A 51 -16.22 -6.27 -5.30
N LEU A 52 -15.34 -7.27 -5.44
CA LEU A 52 -14.69 -7.92 -4.28
C LEU A 52 -13.64 -7.02 -3.63
N SER A 53 -13.18 -5.98 -4.34
CA SER A 53 -12.27 -4.99 -3.76
C SER A 53 -13.07 -3.98 -2.94
N LYS A 54 -13.17 -4.24 -1.63
CA LYS A 54 -13.45 -3.19 -0.64
C LYS A 54 -12.51 -2.04 -0.97
N HIS A 55 -13.05 -0.90 -1.38
CA HIS A 55 -12.27 0.32 -1.51
C HIS A 55 -11.88 0.73 -0.09
N ILE A 56 -10.75 0.20 0.39
CA ILE A 56 -10.19 0.60 1.67
C ILE A 56 -9.63 2.00 1.45
N THR A 57 -10.45 3.01 1.75
CA THR A 57 -9.99 4.39 1.81
C THR A 57 -9.11 4.51 3.06
N VAL A 58 -7.82 4.18 2.92
CA VAL A 58 -6.86 4.32 4.01
C VAL A 58 -6.66 5.82 4.24
N ASN A 59 -7.00 6.32 5.43
CA ASN A 59 -6.75 7.72 5.81
C ASN A 59 -5.26 8.05 5.55
N ASN A 60 -4.97 9.23 5.01
CA ASN A 60 -3.59 9.71 4.85
C ASN A 60 -2.77 9.62 6.15
N ASN A 61 -3.42 9.80 7.31
CA ASN A 61 -2.78 9.60 8.61
C ASN A 61 -2.34 8.14 8.84
N TYR A 62 -3.17 7.15 8.46
CA TYR A 62 -2.79 5.73 8.55
C TYR A 62 -1.60 5.42 7.64
N ILE A 63 -1.57 5.97 6.42
CA ILE A 63 -0.44 5.79 5.49
C ILE A 63 0.85 6.35 6.08
N ARG A 64 0.80 7.56 6.66
CA ARG A 64 1.97 8.20 7.29
C ARG A 64 2.48 7.41 8.50
N THR A 65 1.57 6.93 9.35
CA THR A 65 1.92 6.10 10.51
C THR A 65 2.59 4.80 10.08
N PHE A 66 2.02 4.10 9.09
CA PHE A 66 2.60 2.86 8.58
C PHE A 66 3.97 3.08 7.93
N LYS A 67 4.15 4.16 7.14
CA LYS A 67 5.46 4.51 6.57
C LYS A 67 6.51 4.80 7.65
N THR A 68 6.10 5.44 8.74
CA THR A 68 7.01 5.71 9.87
C THR A 68 7.41 4.42 10.57
N MET A 69 6.47 3.48 10.72
CA MET A 69 6.74 2.16 11.28
C MET A 69 7.70 1.35 10.40
N ASP A 70 7.48 1.35 9.08
CA ASP A 70 8.32 0.68 8.09
C ASP A 70 9.76 1.23 8.10
N TYR A 71 9.89 2.56 8.18
CA TYR A 71 11.18 3.22 8.35
C TYR A 71 11.90 2.78 9.64
N ASN A 72 11.19 2.74 10.77
CA ASN A 72 11.77 2.33 12.05
C ASN A 72 12.22 0.87 12.03
N LEU A 73 11.44 -0.04 11.42
CA LEU A 73 11.80 -1.45 11.26
C LEU A 73 13.03 -1.62 10.38
N THR A 74 13.12 -0.85 9.29
CA THR A 74 14.30 -0.85 8.42
C THR A 74 15.53 -0.40 9.20
N LYS A 75 15.43 0.68 9.99
CA LYS A 75 16.53 1.18 10.81
C LYS A 75 17.01 0.14 11.84
N ILE A 76 16.08 -0.55 12.50
CA ILE A 76 16.40 -1.67 13.41
C ILE A 76 17.18 -2.76 12.66
N GLY A 77 16.68 -3.19 11.50
CA GLY A 77 17.32 -4.22 10.69
C GLY A 77 18.74 -3.83 10.26
N THR A 78 18.93 -2.61 9.77
CA THR A 78 20.25 -2.09 9.37
C THR A 78 21.22 -2.05 10.55
N ASN A 79 20.79 -1.52 11.70
CA ASN A 79 21.62 -1.42 12.90
C ASN A 79 22.03 -2.80 13.43
N LEU A 80 21.09 -3.74 13.53
CA LEU A 80 21.39 -5.10 13.96
C LEU A 80 22.32 -5.81 12.97
N ASN A 81 22.14 -5.59 11.67
CA ASN A 81 23.01 -6.18 10.66
C ASN A 81 24.45 -5.63 10.76
N GLN A 82 24.63 -4.35 11.08
CA GLN A 82 25.95 -3.76 11.32
C GLN A 82 26.65 -4.42 12.52
N VAL A 83 25.94 -4.60 13.64
CA VAL A 83 26.50 -5.28 14.81
C VAL A 83 26.83 -6.74 14.50
N ALA A 84 25.97 -7.44 13.74
CA ALA A 84 26.23 -8.81 13.30
C ALA A 84 27.48 -8.92 12.41
N HIS A 85 27.68 -7.97 11.49
CA HIS A 85 28.91 -7.92 10.69
C HIS A 85 30.15 -7.68 11.55
N LYS A 86 30.10 -6.79 12.55
CA LYS A 86 31.22 -6.56 13.48
C LYS A 86 31.54 -7.84 14.27
N LEU A 87 30.53 -8.52 14.80
CA LEU A 87 30.69 -9.79 15.52
C LEU A 87 31.30 -10.89 14.65
N ASN A 88 30.86 -11.01 13.40
CA ASN A 88 31.36 -12.03 12.47
C ASN A 88 32.77 -11.73 11.95
N ALA A 89 33.18 -10.45 11.91
CA ALA A 89 34.48 -10.04 11.39
C ALA A 89 35.63 -10.26 12.38
N TYR A 90 35.38 -10.24 13.69
CA TYR A 90 36.42 -10.40 14.71
C TYR A 90 36.08 -11.54 15.67
N ASN A 91 36.91 -12.59 15.68
CA ASN A 91 36.73 -13.79 16.50
C ASN A 91 36.78 -13.53 18.03
N THR A 92 37.21 -12.34 18.43
CA THR A 92 37.31 -11.85 19.82
C THR A 92 36.56 -10.52 20.03
N TYR A 93 35.61 -10.17 19.15
CA TYR A 93 34.83 -8.94 19.32
C TYR A 93 34.09 -8.95 20.66
N MET A 94 34.39 -7.97 21.52
CA MET A 94 33.59 -7.68 22.70
C MET A 94 32.62 -6.56 22.36
N LEU A 95 31.35 -6.74 22.71
CA LEU A 95 30.32 -5.72 22.52
C LEU A 95 30.76 -4.41 23.18
N THR A 96 30.88 -3.38 22.36
CA THR A 96 31.28 -2.04 22.80
C THR A 96 30.10 -1.30 23.43
N GLU A 97 30.37 -0.21 24.13
CA GLU A 97 29.32 0.70 24.62
C GLU A 97 28.44 1.23 23.48
N GLU A 98 29.02 1.42 22.28
CA GLU A 98 28.29 1.83 21.07
C GLU A 98 27.28 0.75 20.61
N ASP A 99 27.66 -0.53 20.66
CA ASP A 99 26.75 -1.62 20.29
C ASP A 99 25.63 -1.76 21.33
N GLN A 100 25.96 -1.61 22.63
CA GLN A 100 24.95 -1.59 23.69
C GLN A 100 23.94 -0.44 23.50
N GLN A 101 24.43 0.74 23.13
CA GLN A 101 23.59 1.88 22.82
C GLN A 101 22.72 1.61 21.58
N THR A 102 23.30 0.99 20.55
CA THR A 102 22.58 0.56 19.33
C THR A 102 21.44 -0.41 19.67
N PHE A 103 21.68 -1.39 20.56
CA PHE A 103 20.64 -2.30 21.02
C PHE A 103 19.52 -1.58 21.79
N LYS A 104 19.86 -0.63 22.67
CA LYS A 104 18.86 0.18 23.38
C LYS A 104 17.99 0.98 22.41
N GLU A 105 18.60 1.61 21.39
CA GLU A 105 17.86 2.35 20.36
C GLU A 105 16.95 1.45 19.54
N CYS A 106 17.44 0.27 19.14
CA CYS A 106 16.63 -0.72 18.44
C CYS A 106 15.44 -1.17 19.29
N PHE A 107 15.65 -1.42 20.59
CA PHE A 107 14.59 -1.82 21.50
C PHE A 107 13.52 -0.73 21.67
N GLU A 108 13.91 0.54 21.83
CA GLU A 108 12.99 1.66 21.93
C GLU A 108 12.17 1.87 20.64
N LEU A 109 12.80 1.73 19.47
CA LEU A 109 12.11 1.78 18.19
C LEU A 109 11.11 0.62 18.04
N LEU A 110 11.50 -0.59 18.45
CA LEU A 110 10.63 -1.76 18.39
C LEU A 110 9.40 -1.57 19.30
N LYS A 111 9.60 -1.04 20.51
CA LYS A 111 8.53 -0.71 21.46
C LYS A 111 7.55 0.30 20.86
N ARG A 112 8.04 1.36 20.21
CA ARG A 112 7.19 2.33 19.50
C ARG A 112 6.37 1.69 18.39
N CYS A 113 6.97 0.80 17.59
CA CYS A 113 6.24 0.04 16.57
C CYS A 113 5.14 -0.83 17.19
N TYR A 114 5.45 -1.51 18.30
CA TYR A 114 4.49 -2.35 19.01
C TYR A 114 3.31 -1.55 19.58
N GLU A 115 3.56 -0.37 20.17
CA GLU A 115 2.52 0.51 20.69
C GLU A 115 1.55 0.96 19.58
N VAL A 116 2.10 1.38 18.44
CA VAL A 116 1.32 1.77 17.25
C VAL A 116 0.45 0.60 16.76
N LEU A 117 1.03 -0.58 16.61
CA LEU A 117 0.29 -1.79 16.22
C LEU A 117 -0.81 -2.12 17.23
N GLY A 118 -0.52 -2.09 18.52
CA GLY A 118 -1.48 -2.37 19.58
C GLY A 118 -2.64 -1.37 19.62
N GLN A 119 -2.41 -0.08 19.33
CA GLN A 119 -3.48 0.91 19.20
C GLN A 119 -4.42 0.61 18.02
N HIS A 120 -3.91 0.04 16.94
CA HIS A 120 -4.70 -0.29 15.76
C HIS A 120 -5.41 -1.64 15.87
N LEU A 121 -4.77 -2.66 16.44
CA LEU A 121 -5.38 -3.97 16.68
C LEU A 121 -6.54 -3.91 17.68
N ARG A 122 -6.47 -3.01 18.67
CA ARG A 122 -7.58 -2.77 19.61
C ARG A 122 -8.84 -2.19 18.96
N LYS A 123 -8.70 -1.51 17.81
CA LYS A 123 -9.83 -0.89 17.08
C LYS A 123 -10.54 -1.86 16.13
N ILE A 124 -10.05 -3.10 16.01
CA ILE A 124 -10.59 -4.14 15.12
C ILE A 124 -11.53 -5.10 15.89
N LYS A 125 -11.62 -4.98 17.22
CA LYS A 125 -12.66 -5.64 18.04
C LYS A 125 -13.87 -4.73 18.16
#